data_AF-A0A2D7CCC1-F1
#
_entry.id   AF-A0A2D7CCC1-F1
#
_cell.length_a   1.000
_cell.length_b   1.000
_cell.length_c   1.000
_cell.angle_alpha   90.00
_cell.angle_beta   90.00
_cell.angle_gamma   90.00
#
_symmetry.space_group_name_H-M   'P 1'
#
loop_
_entity.id
_entity.type
_entity.pdbx_description
1 polymer ?
#
loop_
_entity_poly.entity_id
_entity_poly.type
_entity_poly.pdbx_seq_one_letter_code
_entity_poly.pdbx_strand_id
1 'polypeptide(L)'
;GDGFNDAGALAKADVGVAVGTGEQVNLEAADVLIPGDDPRLITNLISLARSANRTLWANLLFSIGVTVVLVFAVINNWYDNLWVGVLVHEMSVIIVILNGARLAGSDGWWGLIKGTFSGIIGDTRESLALFTSRFRSSS
;
A
#
# COMPACT_ATOMS: atom_id res chain seq x y z
N GLY A 1 22.64 10.44 -0.98
CA GLY A 1 23.89 10.70 -0.27
C GLY A 1 24.22 9.55 0.65
N ASP A 2 25.25 9.68 1.48
CA ASP A 2 25.58 8.68 2.51
C ASP A 2 24.75 8.87 3.80
N GLY A 3 24.18 10.06 4.03
CA GLY A 3 23.41 10.37 5.24
C GLY A 3 24.25 10.94 6.39
N PHE A 4 25.57 11.01 6.24
CA PHE A 4 26.47 11.64 7.21
C PHE A 4 26.93 13.00 6.70
N ASN A 5 27.63 13.03 5.56
CA ASN A 5 28.15 14.25 4.95
C ASN A 5 27.06 15.02 4.20
N ASP A 6 26.04 14.30 3.71
CA ASP A 6 24.98 14.85 2.87
C ASP A 6 23.68 15.20 3.63
N ALA A 7 23.66 15.07 4.95
CA ALA A 7 22.44 15.17 5.77
C ALA A 7 21.65 16.48 5.54
N GLY A 8 22.36 17.61 5.46
CA GLY A 8 21.72 18.91 5.21
C GLY A 8 21.12 19.05 3.80
N ALA A 9 21.67 18.35 2.81
CA ALA A 9 21.12 18.31 1.45
C ALA A 9 19.92 17.36 1.37
N LEU A 10 19.98 16.22 2.07
CA LEU A 10 18.89 15.24 2.14
C LEU A 10 17.65 15.83 2.83
N ALA A 11 17.84 16.58 3.93
CA ALA A 11 16.75 17.24 4.64
C ALA A 11 16.06 18.37 3.84
N LYS A 12 16.70 18.89 2.78
CA LYS A 12 16.13 19.91 1.89
C LYS A 12 15.53 19.34 0.60
N ALA A 13 15.81 18.09 0.28
CA ALA A 13 15.28 17.45 -0.92
C ALA A 13 13.78 17.19 -0.75
N ASP A 14 13.04 17.12 -1.87
CA ASP A 14 11.64 16.69 -1.83
C ASP A 14 11.50 15.25 -1.34
N VAL A 15 12.52 14.43 -1.59
CA VAL A 15 12.70 13.07 -1.04
C VAL A 15 14.19 12.84 -0.83
N GLY A 16 14.62 12.74 0.42
CA GLY A 16 15.99 12.40 0.80
C GLY A 16 16.23 10.89 0.71
N VAL A 17 17.20 10.46 -0.11
CA VAL A 17 17.61 9.04 -0.20
C VAL A 17 19.05 8.86 0.28
N ALA A 18 19.23 8.07 1.34
CA ALA A 18 20.52 7.65 1.85
C ALA A 18 20.85 6.21 1.41
N VAL A 19 22.10 5.98 1.02
CA VAL A 19 22.64 4.66 0.70
C VAL A 19 23.76 4.38 1.70
N GLY A 20 23.68 3.28 2.46
CA GLY A 20 24.67 3.00 3.49
C GLY A 20 24.39 1.78 4.35
N THR A 21 25.13 1.69 5.45
CA THR A 21 25.14 0.54 6.38
C THR A 21 23.92 0.48 7.29
N GLY A 22 23.11 1.54 7.33
CA GLY A 22 21.91 1.63 8.16
C GLY A 22 22.18 1.97 9.62
N GLU A 23 23.28 2.68 9.90
CA GLU A 23 23.48 3.30 11.20
C GLU A 23 22.42 4.37 11.48
N GLN A 24 22.22 4.69 12.77
CA GLN A 24 21.22 5.64 13.25
C GLN A 24 21.29 6.99 12.50
N VAL A 25 22.51 7.43 12.17
CA VAL A 25 22.75 8.70 11.47
C VAL A 25 22.19 8.69 10.04
N ASN A 26 22.22 7.55 9.35
CA ASN A 26 21.64 7.41 8.00
C ASN A 26 20.10 7.42 8.06
N LEU A 27 19.50 6.88 9.12
CA LEU A 27 18.06 6.80 9.33
C LEU A 27 17.44 8.15 9.71
N GLU A 28 18.17 8.98 10.44
CA GLU A 28 17.70 10.31 10.84
C GLU A 28 17.81 11.35 9.71
N ALA A 29 18.71 11.12 8.74
CA ALA A 29 19.03 12.09 7.71
C ALA A 29 18.18 11.99 6.42
N ALA A 30 17.43 10.91 6.20
CA ALA A 30 16.76 10.63 4.93
C ALA A 30 15.38 9.97 5.10
N ASP A 31 14.48 10.22 4.15
CA ASP A 31 13.15 9.59 4.10
C ASP A 31 13.21 8.12 3.68
N VAL A 32 14.22 7.75 2.87
CA VAL A 32 14.43 6.40 2.37
C VAL A 32 15.89 6.00 2.58
N LEU A 33 16.09 4.87 3.27
CA LEU A 33 17.38 4.23 3.41
C LEU A 33 17.45 2.99 2.50
N ILE A 34 18.50 2.91 1.70
CA ILE A 34 18.85 1.72 0.92
C ILE A 34 20.03 1.02 1.60
N PRO A 35 19.81 -0.17 2.19
CA PRO A 35 20.89 -0.94 2.82
C PRO A 35 21.84 -1.50 1.76
N GLY A 36 23.12 -1.17 1.87
CA GLY A 36 24.20 -1.74 1.04
C GLY A 36 24.68 -0.85 -0.12
N ASP A 37 25.63 -1.38 -0.91
CA ASP A 37 26.40 -0.61 -1.89
C ASP A 37 25.86 -0.66 -3.32
N ASP A 38 24.64 -1.18 -3.54
CA ASP A 38 24.06 -1.28 -4.88
C ASP A 38 23.08 -0.13 -5.19
N PRO A 39 23.53 0.97 -5.83
CA PRO A 39 22.67 2.08 -6.21
C PRO A 39 21.61 1.70 -7.26
N ARG A 40 21.67 0.51 -7.88
CA ARG A 40 20.65 0.04 -8.83
C ARG A 40 19.27 -0.12 -8.16
N LEU A 41 19.23 -0.33 -6.85
CA LEU A 41 17.99 -0.38 -6.07
C LEU A 41 17.16 0.92 -6.18
N ILE A 42 17.83 2.08 -6.32
CA ILE A 42 17.15 3.37 -6.56
C ILE A 42 16.37 3.32 -7.87
N THR A 43 16.96 2.77 -8.92
CA THR A 43 16.32 2.69 -10.25
C THR A 43 15.10 1.76 -10.19
N ASN A 44 15.21 0.64 -9.46
CA ASN A 44 14.09 -0.27 -9.25
C ASN A 44 12.96 0.41 -8.47
N LEU A 45 13.26 1.12 -7.38
CA LEU A 45 12.28 1.88 -6.59
C LEU A 45 11.57 2.94 -7.44
N ILE A 46 12.30 3.72 -8.24
CA ILE A 46 11.70 4.72 -9.14
C ILE A 46 10.81 4.04 -10.19
N SER A 47 11.23 2.91 -10.75
CA SER A 47 10.43 2.16 -11.73
C SER A 47 9.12 1.66 -11.12
N LEU A 48 9.17 1.16 -9.88
CA LEU A 48 8.01 0.70 -9.13
C LEU A 48 7.08 1.87 -8.79
N ALA A 49 7.62 2.99 -8.31
CA ALA A 49 6.86 4.20 -8.01
C ALA A 49 6.13 4.74 -9.25
N ARG A 50 6.78 4.75 -10.42
CA ARG A 50 6.15 5.14 -11.69
C ARG A 50 5.04 4.18 -12.09
N SER A 51 5.24 2.87 -11.93
CA SER A 51 4.21 1.87 -12.21
C SER A 51 3.01 2.04 -11.26
N ALA A 52 3.27 2.28 -9.98
CA ALA A 52 2.25 2.55 -8.97
C ALA A 52 1.45 3.80 -9.31
N ASN A 53 2.12 4.90 -9.63
CA ASN A 53 1.46 6.13 -10.03
C ASN A 53 0.54 5.92 -11.25
N ARG A 54 0.99 5.15 -12.25
CA ARG A 54 0.15 4.83 -13.42
C ARG A 54 -1.10 4.04 -13.03
N THR A 55 -0.97 3.06 -12.15
CA THR A 55 -2.13 2.29 -11.64
C THR A 55 -3.08 3.15 -10.82
N LEU A 56 -2.55 4.06 -9.98
CA LEU A 56 -3.36 4.99 -9.21
C LEU A 56 -4.22 5.88 -10.11
N TRP A 57 -3.64 6.47 -11.14
CA TRP A 57 -4.39 7.28 -12.11
C TRP A 57 -5.45 6.47 -12.85
N ALA A 58 -5.14 5.23 -13.26
CA ALA A 58 -6.13 4.36 -13.90
C ALA A 58 -7.30 4.03 -12.97
N ASN A 59 -7.01 3.70 -11.71
CA ASN A 59 -8.02 3.44 -10.69
C ASN A 59 -8.90 4.65 -10.43
N LEU A 60 -8.30 5.83 -10.29
CA LEU A 60 -9.02 7.07 -10.04
C LEU A 60 -9.97 7.41 -11.20
N LEU A 61 -9.47 7.35 -12.44
CA LEU A 61 -10.30 7.60 -13.63
C LEU A 61 -11.45 6.59 -13.73
N PHE A 62 -11.19 5.32 -13.44
CA PHE A 62 -12.22 4.29 -13.42
C PHE A 62 -13.29 4.54 -12.35
N SER A 63 -12.89 4.81 -11.10
CA SER A 63 -13.83 5.10 -10.00
C SER A 63 -14.70 6.32 -10.29
N ILE A 64 -14.09 7.41 -10.76
CA ILE A 64 -14.83 8.62 -11.14
C ILE A 64 -15.79 8.29 -12.30
N GLY A 65 -15.34 7.55 -13.30
CA GLY A 65 -16.16 7.14 -14.44
C GLY A 65 -17.39 6.33 -14.01
N VAL A 66 -17.22 5.33 -13.13
CA VAL A 66 -18.34 4.54 -12.60
C VAL A 66 -19.33 5.41 -11.85
N THR A 67 -18.86 6.29 -10.96
CA THR A 67 -19.73 7.18 -10.20
C THR A 67 -20.51 8.13 -11.11
N VAL A 68 -19.85 8.74 -12.11
CA VAL A 68 -20.52 9.63 -13.07
C VAL A 68 -21.58 8.88 -13.89
N VAL A 69 -21.28 7.66 -14.35
CA VAL A 69 -22.23 6.83 -15.10
C VAL A 69 -23.43 6.46 -14.24
N LEU A 70 -23.21 6.08 -12.96
CA LEU A 70 -24.30 5.77 -12.04
C LEU A 70 -25.19 6.98 -11.77
N VAL A 71 -24.60 8.16 -11.52
CA VAL A 71 -25.36 9.40 -11.33
C VAL A 71 -26.19 9.72 -12.58
N PHE A 72 -25.61 9.59 -13.77
CA PHE A 72 -26.33 9.80 -15.01
C PHE A 72 -27.48 8.80 -15.19
N ALA A 73 -27.25 7.53 -14.89
CA ALA A 73 -28.26 6.48 -15.00
C ALA A 73 -29.46 6.73 -14.06
N VAL A 74 -29.22 7.23 -12.84
CA VAL A 74 -30.28 7.62 -11.91
C VAL A 74 -31.09 8.80 -12.44
N ILE A 75 -30.43 9.86 -12.93
CA ILE A 75 -31.10 11.06 -13.47
C ILE A 75 -32.00 10.70 -14.67
N ASN A 76 -31.55 9.77 -15.52
CA ASN A 76 -32.29 9.32 -16.69
C ASN A 76 -33.29 8.19 -16.39
N ASN A 77 -33.44 7.78 -15.12
CA ASN A 77 -34.33 6.69 -14.69
C ASN A 77 -34.09 5.38 -15.47
N TRP A 78 -32.82 5.01 -15.69
CA TRP A 78 -32.47 3.75 -16.38
C TRP A 78 -32.80 2.49 -15.56
N TYR A 79 -32.96 2.63 -14.24
CA TYR A 79 -33.38 1.58 -13.34
C TYR A 79 -34.17 2.17 -12.18
N ASP A 80 -35.21 1.47 -11.73
CA ASP A 80 -36.10 1.94 -10.64
C ASP A 80 -35.57 1.58 -9.25
N ASN A 81 -34.68 0.59 -9.18
CA ASN A 81 -34.20 -0.01 -7.94
C ASN A 81 -32.83 0.54 -7.54
N LEU A 82 -32.78 1.40 -6.51
CA LEU A 82 -31.54 2.01 -6.01
C LEU A 82 -30.45 1.00 -5.62
N TRP A 83 -30.83 -0.18 -5.12
CA TRP A 83 -29.88 -1.21 -4.69
C TRP A 83 -28.98 -1.69 -5.85
N VAL A 84 -29.45 -1.63 -7.09
CA VAL A 84 -28.67 -2.02 -8.27
C VAL A 84 -27.47 -1.10 -8.43
N GLY A 85 -27.67 0.21 -8.31
CA GLY A 85 -26.59 1.19 -8.38
C GLY A 85 -25.58 1.03 -7.26
N VAL A 86 -26.05 0.75 -6.04
CA VAL A 86 -25.18 0.47 -4.87
C VAL A 86 -24.33 -0.77 -5.12
N LEU A 87 -24.93 -1.87 -5.60
CA LEU A 87 -24.19 -3.10 -5.89
C LEU A 87 -23.09 -2.86 -6.93
N VAL A 88 -23.40 -2.14 -8.02
CA VAL A 88 -22.40 -1.80 -9.05
C VAL A 88 -21.27 -0.94 -8.47
N HIS A 89 -21.59 0.03 -7.62
CA HIS A 89 -20.59 0.85 -6.95
C HIS A 89 -19.65 0.00 -6.08
N GLU A 90 -20.20 -0.86 -5.22
CA GLU A 90 -19.39 -1.73 -4.35
C GLU A 90 -18.52 -2.70 -5.14
N MET A 91 -19.05 -3.29 -6.22
CA MET A 91 -18.27 -4.15 -7.10
C MET A 91 -17.11 -3.38 -7.77
N SER A 92 -17.30 -2.10 -8.11
CA SER A 92 -16.24 -1.27 -8.67
C SER A 92 -15.09 -1.02 -7.69
N VAL A 93 -15.40 -0.88 -6.39
CA VAL A 93 -14.39 -0.73 -5.33
C VAL A 93 -13.52 -1.99 -5.23
N ILE A 94 -14.15 -3.17 -5.27
CA ILE A 94 -13.43 -4.44 -5.29
C ILE A 94 -12.45 -4.52 -6.48
N ILE A 95 -12.89 -4.11 -7.68
CA ILE A 95 -12.04 -4.10 -8.87
C ILE A 95 -10.82 -3.18 -8.69
N VAL A 96 -11.03 -1.98 -8.14
CA VAL A 96 -9.95 -1.00 -7.88
C VAL A 96 -8.92 -1.54 -6.88
N ILE A 97 -9.40 -2.17 -5.81
CA ILE A 97 -8.56 -2.81 -4.80
C ILE A 97 -7.73 -3.93 -5.44
N LEU A 98 -8.36 -4.79 -6.24
CA LEU A 98 -7.66 -5.88 -6.93
C LEU A 98 -6.61 -5.37 -7.92
N ASN A 99 -6.91 -4.30 -8.65
CA ASN A 99 -5.96 -3.69 -9.57
C ASN A 99 -4.75 -3.08 -8.84
N GLY A 100 -4.97 -2.48 -7.66
CA GLY A 100 -3.88 -2.01 -6.79
C GLY A 100 -3.05 -3.16 -6.22
N ALA A 101 -3.71 -4.22 -5.74
CA ALA A 101 -3.07 -5.41 -5.18
C ALA A 101 -2.14 -6.12 -6.17
N ARG A 102 -2.40 -6.03 -7.48
CA ARG A 102 -1.51 -6.56 -8.52
C ARG A 102 -0.07 -6.02 -8.42
N LEU A 103 0.14 -4.82 -7.88
CA LEU A 103 1.47 -4.23 -7.77
C LEU A 103 2.23 -4.63 -6.51
N ALA A 104 1.58 -5.23 -5.52
CA ALA A 104 2.16 -5.44 -4.20
C ALA A 104 2.95 -6.77 -4.04
N GLY A 105 3.33 -7.43 -5.14
CA GLY A 105 4.31 -8.54 -5.05
C GLY A 105 4.34 -9.49 -6.24
N SER A 106 5.33 -10.38 -6.26
CA SER A 106 5.54 -11.42 -7.28
C SER A 106 4.37 -12.41 -7.40
N ASP A 107 3.67 -12.63 -6.28
CA ASP A 107 2.63 -13.65 -6.15
C ASP A 107 1.22 -13.11 -6.48
N GLY A 108 1.13 -11.84 -6.88
CA GLY A 108 -0.10 -11.15 -7.22
C GLY A 108 -1.09 -11.02 -6.06
N TRP A 109 -2.35 -10.74 -6.39
CA TRP A 109 -3.41 -10.50 -5.40
C TRP A 109 -3.71 -11.73 -4.52
N TRP A 110 -3.50 -12.94 -5.04
CA TRP A 110 -3.67 -14.18 -4.27
C TRP A 110 -2.64 -14.36 -3.17
N GLY A 111 -1.38 -13.99 -3.44
CA GLY A 111 -0.32 -14.03 -2.43
C GLY A 111 -0.63 -13.09 -1.27
N LEU A 112 -1.11 -11.88 -1.58
CA LEU A 112 -1.48 -10.88 -0.58
C LEU A 112 -2.63 -11.34 0.30
N ILE A 113 -3.73 -11.81 -0.30
CA ILE A 113 -4.89 -12.28 0.47
C ILE A 113 -4.50 -13.46 1.38
N LYS A 114 -3.76 -14.43 0.85
CA LYS A 114 -3.30 -15.57 1.65
C LYS A 114 -2.36 -15.13 2.77
N GLY A 115 -1.43 -14.23 2.47
CA GLY A 115 -0.48 -13.68 3.43
C GLY A 115 -1.17 -12.92 4.56
N THR A 116 -2.09 -12.01 4.24
CA THR A 116 -2.86 -11.26 5.23
C THR A 116 -3.74 -12.16 6.08
N PHE A 117 -4.44 -13.11 5.48
CA PHE A 117 -5.30 -14.03 6.23
C PHE A 117 -4.49 -14.95 7.15
N SER A 118 -3.37 -15.49 6.65
CA SER A 118 -2.46 -16.31 7.44
C SER A 118 -1.82 -15.51 8.58
N GLY A 119 -1.45 -14.25 8.34
CA GLY A 119 -0.89 -13.34 9.34
C GLY A 119 -1.90 -13.04 10.46
N ILE A 120 -3.12 -12.63 10.11
CA ILE A 120 -4.18 -12.34 11.09
C ILE A 120 -4.45 -13.55 12.00
N ILE A 121 -4.53 -14.76 11.42
CA ILE A 121 -4.76 -15.98 12.21
C ILE A 121 -3.57 -16.29 13.13
N GLY A 122 -2.34 -16.09 12.66
CA GLY A 122 -1.12 -16.24 13.45
C GLY A 122 -1.11 -15.28 14.64
N ASP A 123 -1.26 -13.99 14.36
CA ASP A 123 -1.23 -12.91 15.36
C ASP A 123 -2.36 -13.05 16.38
N THR A 124 -3.54 -13.49 15.94
CA THR A 124 -4.69 -13.74 16.84
C THR A 124 -4.40 -14.91 17.77
N ARG A 125 -3.76 -15.98 17.29
CA ARG A 125 -3.37 -17.12 18.15
C ARG A 125 -2.30 -16.73 19.15
N GLU A 126 -1.32 -15.96 18.71
CA GLU A 126 -0.19 -15.53 19.55
C GLU A 126 -0.64 -14.53 20.62
N SER A 127 -1.48 -13.55 20.26
CA SER A 127 -2.09 -12.62 21.23
C SER A 127 -2.98 -13.33 22.25
N LEU A 128 -3.72 -14.37 21.84
CA LEU A 128 -4.52 -15.19 22.76
C LEU A 128 -3.64 -16.03 23.71
N ALA A 129 -2.51 -16.55 23.23
CA ALA A 129 -1.52 -17.24 24.06
C ALA A 129 -0.84 -16.30 25.08
N LEU A 130 -0.53 -15.07 24.66
CA LEU A 130 -0.01 -14.01 25.55
C LEU A 130 -1.05 -13.56 26.58
N PHE A 131 -2.32 -13.46 26.20
CA PHE A 131 -3.41 -13.13 27.12
C PHE A 131 -3.61 -14.23 28.17
N THR A 132 -3.66 -15.50 27.75
CA THR A 132 -3.85 -16.65 28.65
C THR A 132 -2.66 -16.89 29.58
N SER A 133 -1.42 -16.64 29.14
CA SER A 133 -0.23 -16.70 30.00
C SER A 133 -0.18 -15.58 31.05
N ARG A 134 -0.64 -14.35 30.72
CA ARG A 134 -0.76 -13.25 31.69
C ARG A 134 -1.73 -13.55 32.83
N PHE A 135 -2.82 -14.27 32.59
CA PHE A 135 -3.76 -14.67 33.64
C PHE A 135 -3.23 -15.80 34.53
N ARG A 136 -2.31 -16.62 34.02
CA ARG A 136 -1.73 -17.76 34.76
C ARG A 136 -0.56 -17.36 35.67
N SER A 137 0.06 -16.20 35.48
CA SER A 137 1.15 -15.71 36.37
C SER A 137 0.68 -14.79 37.51
N SER A 138 -0.64 -14.60 37.66
CA SER A 138 -1.28 -13.72 38.66
C SER A 138 -1.99 -14.50 39.79
N SER A 139 -1.84 -15.82 39.83
CA SER A 139 -2.35 -16.72 40.89
C SER A 139 -1.22 -17.54 41.47
#